data_AF-A0A1I4WFC7-F1
#
_entry.id   AF-A0A1I4WFC7-F1
#
_cell.length_a   1.000
_cell.length_b   1.000
_cell.length_c   1.000
_cell.angle_alpha   90.00
_cell.angle_beta   90.00
_cell.angle_gamma   90.00
#
_symmetry.space_group_name_H-M   'P 1'
#
loop_
_entity.id
_entity.type
_entity.pdbx_description
1 polymer ?
#
loop_
_entity_poly.entity_id
_entity_poly.type
_entity_poly.pdbx_seq_one_letter_code
_entity_poly.pdbx_strand_id
1 'polypeptide(L)'
;MADWSIWKALEDWRGRRHELAPVFARAGVAPDVESAINMVCVNLKRHPPTPPLVTGDKTRDEESVGMYHAGFYRHFDESFYRAESLLQLSWVPEVAPLGERIRAEIVRLRQALREHPGKNPGTDGLEKLLRQYGNLDFPDMPQLAGILSERRRQLIDVAGYPLLVQHALTDPCNDDIPPLTSAEFRLELMARMRAYKETEWLHNRVITNAYVTLALEMALAHKRLDVIDDARVARLLKNRWPSLSVLLPEFDQADQVWYLLLTILTLCLIFMEMWVLVVPLILWLNLSLGAHRREKREIEARRGQLLARMKSMKRTKDRFTSGSISLEKLAFQLRQLDENDEYFDDTVYELTGLHQHEA
;
A
#
# COMPACT_ATOMS: atom_id res chain seq x y z
N MET A 1 -13.43 15.92 14.19
CA MET A 1 -12.44 15.39 15.16
C MET A 1 -11.26 14.94 14.32
N ALA A 2 -10.08 15.53 14.47
CA ALA A 2 -8.94 15.19 13.63
C ALA A 2 -8.55 13.71 13.81
N ASP A 3 -8.49 13.00 12.69
CA ASP A 3 -8.50 11.55 12.62
C ASP A 3 -7.23 10.88 13.14
N TRP A 4 -7.37 10.14 14.24
CA TRP A 4 -6.33 9.26 14.80
C TRP A 4 -5.97 8.12 13.84
N SER A 5 -6.85 7.78 12.89
CA SER A 5 -6.63 6.72 11.90
C SER A 5 -5.49 7.04 10.93
N ILE A 6 -5.28 8.32 10.59
CA ILE A 6 -4.20 8.79 9.71
C ILE A 6 -2.84 8.53 10.36
N TRP A 7 -2.70 8.98 11.61
CA TRP A 7 -1.51 8.72 12.41
C TRP A 7 -1.29 7.23 12.56
N LYS A 8 -2.35 6.44 12.78
CA LYS A 8 -2.23 4.98 12.90
C LYS A 8 -1.77 4.29 11.61
N ALA A 9 -2.27 4.66 10.44
CA ALA A 9 -1.83 4.08 9.16
C ALA A 9 -0.38 4.44 8.84
N LEU A 10 0.01 5.70 9.10
CA LEU A 10 1.41 6.14 9.01
C LEU A 10 2.28 5.46 10.08
N GLU A 11 1.79 5.26 11.29
CA GLU A 11 2.48 4.53 12.38
C GLU A 11 2.64 3.04 12.02
N ASP A 12 1.66 2.43 11.37
CA ASP A 12 1.70 1.04 10.91
C ASP A 12 2.75 0.87 9.80
N TRP A 13 2.79 1.79 8.83
CA TRP A 13 3.84 1.82 7.81
C TRP A 13 5.21 2.16 8.40
N ARG A 14 5.27 3.06 9.39
CA ARG A 14 6.49 3.41 10.13
C ARG A 14 6.99 2.25 10.99
N GLY A 15 6.09 1.45 11.58
CA GLY A 15 6.42 0.22 12.29
C GLY A 15 7.02 -0.85 11.37
N ARG A 16 6.58 -0.87 10.10
CA ARG A 16 7.14 -1.71 9.03
C ARG A 16 8.24 -1.02 8.20
N ARG A 17 8.84 0.06 8.71
CA ARG A 17 9.91 0.81 8.01
C ARG A 17 11.07 -0.08 7.61
N HIS A 18 11.39 -1.10 8.39
CA HIS A 18 12.46 -2.05 8.08
C HIS A 18 12.16 -2.88 6.81
N GLU A 19 10.89 -3.23 6.56
CA GLU A 19 10.48 -3.93 5.34
C GLU A 19 10.49 -3.00 4.12
N LEU A 20 10.17 -1.71 4.31
CA LEU A 20 10.16 -0.69 3.24
C LEU A 20 11.54 -0.08 2.95
N ALA A 21 12.50 -0.21 3.87
CA ALA A 21 13.83 0.38 3.77
C ALA A 21 14.58 0.02 2.46
N PRO A 22 14.54 -1.23 1.95
CA PRO A 22 15.17 -1.56 0.67
C PRO A 22 14.56 -0.81 -0.52
N VAL A 23 13.25 -0.57 -0.51
CA VAL A 23 12.56 0.16 -1.58
C VAL A 23 12.90 1.64 -1.52
N PHE A 24 12.89 2.23 -0.32
CA PHE A 24 13.30 3.62 -0.13
C PHE A 24 14.77 3.85 -0.47
N ALA A 25 15.65 2.91 -0.11
CA ALA A 25 17.06 2.96 -0.45
C ALA A 25 17.26 2.99 -1.97
N ARG A 26 16.58 2.13 -2.74
CA ARG A 26 16.62 2.15 -4.23
C ARG A 26 16.17 3.47 -4.86
N ALA A 27 15.27 4.20 -4.19
CA ALA A 27 14.83 5.54 -4.59
C ALA A 27 15.74 6.67 -4.07
N GLY A 28 16.83 6.33 -3.36
CA GLY A 28 17.78 7.30 -2.80
C GLY A 28 17.28 8.01 -1.54
N VAL A 29 16.35 7.40 -0.81
CA VAL A 29 15.75 7.96 0.42
C VAL A 29 16.19 7.12 1.62
N ALA A 30 17.22 7.57 2.34
CA ALA A 30 17.63 6.95 3.61
C ALA A 30 18.24 7.99 4.57
N PRO A 31 17.45 8.54 5.52
CA PRO A 31 17.96 9.54 6.46
C PRO A 31 19.02 8.96 7.42
N ASP A 32 19.01 7.64 7.62
CA ASP A 32 19.96 6.96 8.51
C ASP A 32 21.39 6.96 7.94
N VAL A 33 21.54 6.98 6.60
CA VAL A 33 22.84 7.00 5.92
C VAL A 33 23.54 8.35 6.11
N GLU A 34 22.81 9.45 5.95
CA GLU A 34 23.33 10.80 6.19
C GLU A 34 23.78 10.98 7.64
N SER A 35 22.95 10.53 8.59
CA SER A 35 23.28 10.55 10.02
C SER A 35 24.54 9.74 10.34
N ALA A 36 24.66 8.54 9.77
CA ALA A 36 25.83 7.68 9.97
C ALA A 36 27.11 8.30 9.37
N ILE A 37 27.02 8.89 8.18
CA ILE A 37 28.13 9.59 7.53
C ILE A 37 28.57 10.80 8.38
N ASN A 38 27.61 11.59 8.87
CA ASN A 38 27.89 12.74 9.73
C ASN A 38 28.60 12.32 11.01
N MET A 39 28.18 11.21 11.64
CA MET A 39 28.85 10.65 12.81
C MET A 39 30.29 10.23 12.52
N VAL A 40 30.56 9.58 11.38
CA VAL A 40 31.92 9.22 10.96
C VAL A 40 32.76 10.48 10.74
N CYS A 41 32.24 11.48 10.01
CA CYS A 41 32.95 12.73 9.73
C CYS A 41 33.28 13.51 11.01
N VAL A 42 32.35 13.56 11.97
CA VAL A 42 32.58 14.19 13.28
C VAL A 42 33.68 13.45 14.04
N ASN A 43 33.65 12.11 14.07
CA ASN A 43 34.67 11.32 14.77
C ASN A 43 36.06 11.50 14.16
N LEU A 44 36.18 11.58 12.83
CA LEU A 44 37.43 11.85 12.12
C LEU A 44 38.03 13.22 12.44
N LYS A 45 37.21 14.20 12.85
CA LYS A 45 37.63 15.55 13.24
C LYS A 45 37.91 15.71 14.73
N ARG A 46 37.55 14.72 15.56
CA ARG A 46 37.85 14.77 17.00
C ARG A 46 39.36 14.79 17.19
N HIS A 47 39.81 15.59 18.16
CA HIS A 47 41.21 15.66 18.49
C HIS A 47 41.75 14.27 18.84
N PRO A 48 42.86 13.84 18.22
CA PRO A 48 43.50 12.60 18.58
C PRO A 48 44.02 12.67 20.02
N PRO A 49 44.40 11.53 20.62
CA PRO A 49 45.08 11.51 21.90
C PRO A 49 46.24 12.52 21.95
N THR A 50 46.49 13.12 23.11
CA THR A 50 47.61 14.04 23.32
C THR A 50 48.91 13.25 23.41
N PRO A 51 50.01 13.70 22.77
CA PRO A 51 51.31 13.07 22.93
C PRO A 51 51.78 13.11 24.40
N PRO A 52 52.45 12.06 24.90
CA PRO A 52 52.94 12.01 26.27
C PRO A 52 54.05 13.07 26.49
N LEU A 53 54.13 13.58 27.72
CA LEU A 53 55.21 14.46 28.14
C LEU A 53 56.47 13.61 28.37
N VAL A 54 57.61 14.07 27.85
CA VAL A 54 58.91 13.40 28.00
C VAL A 54 59.38 13.60 29.44
N THR A 55 59.56 12.50 30.17
CA THR A 55 59.96 12.51 31.59
C THR A 55 61.47 12.41 31.79
N GLY A 56 62.22 12.04 30.75
CA GLY A 56 63.67 11.86 30.77
C GLY A 56 64.13 10.45 31.14
N ASP A 57 63.18 9.57 31.49
CA ASP A 57 63.42 8.15 31.70
C ASP A 57 63.17 7.37 30.41
N LYS A 58 64.25 6.84 29.80
CA LYS A 58 64.22 6.25 28.45
C LYS A 58 63.21 5.11 28.33
N THR A 59 63.15 4.20 29.29
CA THR A 59 62.28 3.01 29.20
C THR A 59 60.82 3.39 29.34
N ARG A 60 60.52 4.32 30.27
CA ARG A 60 59.17 4.83 30.50
C ARG A 60 58.67 5.70 29.35
N ASP A 61 59.55 6.53 28.80
CA ASP A 61 59.23 7.39 27.65
C ASP A 61 58.93 6.51 26.41
N GLU A 62 59.73 5.48 26.14
CA GLU A 62 59.50 4.52 25.04
C GLU A 62 58.15 3.77 25.18
N GLU A 63 57.82 3.27 26.37
CA GLU A 63 56.54 2.59 26.61
C GLU A 63 55.35 3.54 26.43
N SER A 64 55.46 4.77 26.96
CA SER A 64 54.40 5.79 26.84
C SER A 64 54.16 6.22 25.39
N VAL A 65 55.22 6.33 24.59
CA VAL A 65 55.15 6.65 23.15
C VAL A 65 54.54 5.47 22.38
N GLY A 66 54.87 4.23 22.73
CA GLY A 66 54.24 3.03 22.16
C GLY A 66 52.73 2.97 22.42
N MET A 67 52.31 3.20 23.67
CA MET A 67 50.89 3.27 24.05
C MET A 67 50.17 4.41 23.33
N TYR A 68 50.82 5.57 23.20
CA TYR A 68 50.30 6.71 22.46
C TYR A 68 50.04 6.37 20.99
N HIS A 69 51.01 5.75 20.30
CA HIS A 69 50.86 5.36 18.90
C HIS A 69 49.74 4.33 18.70
N ALA A 70 49.60 3.36 19.60
CA ALA A 70 48.51 2.39 19.57
C ALA A 70 47.13 3.06 19.77
N GLY A 71 47.02 3.98 20.74
CA GLY A 71 45.79 4.76 20.97
C GLY A 71 45.46 5.67 19.79
N PHE A 72 46.47 6.31 19.19
CA PHE A 72 46.33 7.16 18.02
C PHE A 72 45.81 6.37 16.81
N TYR A 73 46.36 5.19 16.54
CA TYR A 73 45.88 4.33 15.46
C TYR A 73 44.43 3.90 15.69
N ARG A 74 44.11 3.45 16.92
CA ARG A 74 42.76 2.98 17.29
C ARG A 74 41.68 4.07 17.13
N HIS A 75 42.02 5.32 17.44
CA HIS A 75 41.12 6.47 17.28
C HIS A 75 40.59 6.61 15.85
N PHE A 76 41.49 6.53 14.87
CA PHE A 76 41.12 6.62 13.45
C PHE A 76 40.53 5.31 12.92
N ASP A 77 41.08 4.17 13.31
CA ASP A 77 40.64 2.86 12.83
C ASP A 77 39.19 2.53 13.21
N GLU A 78 38.72 2.99 14.37
CA GLU A 78 37.31 2.85 14.75
C GLU A 78 36.38 3.59 13.78
N SER A 79 36.77 4.78 13.34
CA SER A 79 36.00 5.57 12.37
C SER A 79 36.03 4.94 10.97
N PHE A 80 37.19 4.38 10.58
CA PHE A 80 37.33 3.63 9.32
C PHE A 80 36.50 2.35 9.32
N TYR A 81 36.51 1.59 10.40
CA TYR A 81 35.69 0.39 10.54
C TYR A 81 34.19 0.70 10.42
N ARG A 82 33.73 1.81 11.02
CA ARG A 82 32.34 2.27 10.86
C ARG A 82 32.02 2.65 9.41
N ALA A 83 32.93 3.34 8.73
CA ALA A 83 32.78 3.66 7.32
C ALA A 83 32.72 2.39 6.44
N GLU A 84 33.58 1.40 6.69
CA GLU A 84 33.56 0.12 5.98
C GLU A 84 32.29 -0.68 6.23
N SER A 85 31.78 -0.67 7.47
CA SER A 85 30.51 -1.29 7.83
C SER A 85 29.33 -0.70 7.02
N LEU A 86 29.30 0.63 6.84
CA LEU A 86 28.30 1.29 5.99
C LEU A 86 28.39 0.90 4.50
N LEU A 87 29.56 0.43 4.06
CA LEU A 87 29.82 0.07 2.68
C LEU A 87 29.67 -1.43 2.41
N GLN A 88 29.40 -2.27 3.41
CA GLN A 88 29.26 -3.72 3.22
C GLN A 88 28.15 -4.06 2.23
N LEU A 89 27.03 -3.33 2.32
CA LEU A 89 25.95 -3.38 1.35
C LEU A 89 25.79 -1.98 0.76
N SER A 90 25.98 -1.86 -0.56
CA SER A 90 25.67 -0.62 -1.26
C SER A 90 24.20 -0.29 -1.06
N TRP A 91 23.89 0.81 -0.39
CA TRP A 91 22.51 1.20 -0.14
C TRP A 91 21.73 1.48 -1.45
N VAL A 92 22.45 1.87 -2.50
CA VAL A 92 21.96 1.98 -3.88
C VAL A 92 22.92 1.19 -4.79
N PRO A 93 22.44 0.25 -5.63
CA PRO A 93 23.29 -0.60 -6.47
C PRO A 93 24.27 0.18 -7.37
N GLU A 94 23.80 1.31 -7.91
CA GLU A 94 24.56 2.17 -8.82
C GLU A 94 25.78 2.82 -8.15
N VAL A 95 25.82 2.83 -6.82
CA VAL A 95 26.84 3.50 -6.00
C VAL A 95 27.97 2.56 -5.60
N ALA A 96 27.87 1.26 -5.91
CA ALA A 96 28.92 0.28 -5.64
C ALA A 96 30.34 0.75 -6.03
N PRO A 97 30.57 1.42 -7.18
CA PRO A 97 31.91 1.90 -7.55
C PRO A 97 32.49 2.95 -6.59
N LEU A 98 31.65 3.80 -6.00
CA LEU A 98 32.11 4.79 -5.01
C LEU A 98 32.45 4.12 -3.68
N GLY A 99 31.71 3.07 -3.32
CA GLY A 99 32.08 2.24 -2.17
C GLY A 99 33.49 1.69 -2.28
N GLU A 100 33.88 1.20 -3.46
CA GLU A 100 35.26 0.73 -3.70
C GLU A 100 36.29 1.85 -3.62
N ARG A 101 35.98 3.06 -4.13
CA ARG A 101 36.87 4.23 -3.99
C ARG A 101 37.07 4.62 -2.53
N ILE A 102 36.01 4.59 -1.72
CA ILE A 102 36.10 4.88 -0.28
C ILE A 102 36.95 3.81 0.43
N ARG A 103 36.75 2.52 0.11
CA ARG A 103 37.58 1.43 0.67
C ARG A 103 39.05 1.60 0.31
N ALA A 104 39.36 1.95 -0.93
CA ALA A 104 40.73 2.23 -1.37
C ALA A 104 41.35 3.40 -0.61
N GLU A 105 40.60 4.48 -0.38
CA GLU A 105 41.07 5.62 0.40
C GLU A 105 41.29 5.27 1.88
N ILE A 106 40.43 4.44 2.47
CA ILE A 106 40.61 3.93 3.83
C ILE A 106 41.90 3.11 3.95
N VAL A 107 42.19 2.23 2.98
CA VAL A 107 43.45 1.46 2.95
C VAL A 107 44.66 2.40 2.85
N ARG A 108 44.60 3.43 1.99
CA ARG A 108 45.65 4.46 1.87
C ARG A 108 45.88 5.18 3.20
N LEU A 109 44.82 5.60 3.89
CA LEU A 109 44.90 6.29 5.17
C LEU A 109 45.45 5.39 6.28
N ARG A 110 45.07 4.11 6.31
CA ARG A 110 45.65 3.12 7.23
C ARG A 110 47.15 2.93 6.99
N GLN A 111 47.59 2.92 5.74
CA GLN A 111 49.01 2.84 5.41
C GLN A 111 49.76 4.11 5.87
N ALA A 112 49.22 5.29 5.58
CA ALA A 112 49.81 6.56 6.02
C ALA A 112 49.94 6.67 7.55
N LEU A 113 48.95 6.17 8.31
CA LEU A 113 49.01 6.12 9.77
C LEU A 113 50.13 5.21 10.31
N ARG A 114 50.44 4.12 9.60
CA ARG A 114 51.53 3.20 9.96
C ARG A 114 52.89 3.79 9.62
N GLU A 115 53.00 4.49 8.48
CA GLU A 115 54.24 5.11 8.02
C GLU A 115 54.59 6.38 8.82
N HIS A 116 53.59 7.12 9.30
CA HIS A 116 53.76 8.40 9.99
C HIS A 116 52.95 8.47 11.30
N PRO A 117 53.36 7.71 12.33
CA PRO A 117 52.60 7.65 13.58
C PRO A 117 52.63 9.01 14.32
N GLY A 118 51.47 9.44 14.83
CA GLY A 118 51.30 10.72 15.53
C GLY A 118 51.08 11.94 14.63
N LYS A 119 51.12 11.79 13.29
CA LYS A 119 50.72 12.83 12.33
C LYS A 119 49.31 12.56 11.81
N ASN A 120 48.53 13.63 11.62
CA ASN A 120 47.19 13.52 11.04
C ASN A 120 47.33 13.06 9.56
N PRO A 121 46.67 11.96 9.14
CA PRO A 121 46.79 11.44 7.78
C PRO A 121 46.06 12.29 6.72
N GLY A 122 45.28 13.29 7.11
CA GLY A 122 44.51 14.14 6.20
C GLY A 122 43.21 13.48 5.76
N THR A 123 42.13 13.70 6.52
CA THR A 123 40.84 13.00 6.33
C THR A 123 39.86 13.71 5.38
N ASP A 124 40.23 14.87 4.84
CA ASP A 124 39.36 15.70 3.99
C ASP A 124 38.90 14.98 2.71
N GLY A 125 39.80 14.17 2.11
CA GLY A 125 39.48 13.37 0.93
C GLY A 125 38.42 12.31 1.21
N LEU A 126 38.55 11.60 2.33
CA LEU A 126 37.58 10.61 2.79
C LEU A 126 36.24 11.27 3.14
N GLU A 127 36.24 12.42 3.81
CA GLU A 127 35.01 13.17 4.11
C GLU A 127 34.27 13.57 2.83
N LYS A 128 34.99 14.07 1.82
CA LYS A 128 34.39 14.43 0.54
C LYS A 128 33.74 13.23 -0.14
N LEU A 129 34.42 12.08 -0.18
CA LEU A 129 33.89 10.85 -0.78
C LEU A 129 32.67 10.32 0.00
N LEU A 130 32.70 10.35 1.33
CA LEU A 130 31.56 9.95 2.17
C LEU A 130 30.35 10.86 1.96
N ARG A 131 30.55 12.18 1.87
CA ARG A 131 29.47 13.13 1.57
C ARG A 131 28.88 12.92 0.18
N GLN A 132 29.73 12.66 -0.83
CA GLN A 132 29.27 12.31 -2.17
C GLN A 132 28.45 11.02 -2.18
N TYR A 133 28.85 10.02 -1.38
CA TYR A 133 28.14 8.75 -1.22
C TYR A 133 26.76 8.92 -0.58
N GLY A 134 26.64 9.77 0.43
CA GLY A 134 25.37 10.07 1.09
C GLY A 134 24.41 10.91 0.23
N ASN A 135 24.94 11.93 -0.46
CA ASN A 135 24.13 12.83 -1.29
C ASN A 135 23.77 12.24 -2.66
N LEU A 136 24.34 11.08 -3.00
CA LEU A 136 24.21 10.45 -4.31
C LEU A 136 24.65 11.38 -5.45
N ASP A 137 25.66 12.22 -5.20
CA ASP A 137 26.17 13.21 -6.13
C ASP A 137 27.42 12.68 -6.82
N PHE A 138 27.25 12.19 -8.05
CA PHE A 138 28.29 11.53 -8.84
C PHE A 138 28.67 12.38 -10.06
N PRO A 139 29.87 12.99 -10.07
CA PRO A 139 30.39 13.67 -11.25
C PRO A 139 30.51 12.72 -12.45
N ASP A 140 30.84 11.46 -12.18
CA ASP A 140 31.09 10.43 -13.20
C ASP A 140 29.78 9.79 -13.73
N MET A 141 28.64 10.02 -13.07
CA MET A 141 27.33 9.50 -13.48
C MET A 141 26.24 10.57 -13.36
N PRO A 142 26.23 11.58 -14.26
CA PRO A 142 25.23 12.65 -14.23
C PRO A 142 23.79 12.14 -14.44
N GLN A 143 23.64 10.96 -15.04
CA GLN A 143 22.33 10.34 -15.30
C GLN A 143 21.66 9.80 -14.03
N LEU A 144 22.42 9.58 -12.94
CA LEU A 144 21.87 8.97 -11.73
C LEU A 144 20.80 9.85 -11.08
N ALA A 145 20.99 11.18 -11.07
CA ALA A 145 20.01 12.11 -10.54
C ALA A 145 18.64 11.97 -11.26
N GLY A 146 18.68 11.78 -12.58
CA GLY A 146 17.49 11.50 -13.40
C GLY A 146 16.82 10.19 -13.01
N ILE A 147 17.59 9.10 -12.93
CA ILE A 147 17.08 7.78 -12.53
C ILE A 147 16.44 7.83 -11.13
N LEU A 148 17.09 8.48 -10.17
CA LEU A 148 16.57 8.61 -8.80
C LEU A 148 15.33 9.51 -8.75
N SER A 149 15.27 10.57 -9.55
CA SER A 149 14.05 11.39 -9.66
C SER A 149 12.87 10.58 -10.21
N GLU A 150 13.11 9.75 -11.23
CA GLU A 150 12.10 8.89 -11.81
C GLU A 150 11.65 7.81 -10.82
N ARG A 151 12.58 7.17 -10.11
CA ARG A 151 12.24 6.22 -9.04
C ARG A 151 11.44 6.86 -7.92
N ARG A 152 11.77 8.08 -7.50
CA ARG A 152 10.98 8.83 -6.50
C ARG A 152 9.58 9.14 -7.00
N ARG A 153 9.44 9.49 -8.27
CA ARG A 153 8.14 9.69 -8.90
C ARG A 153 7.32 8.40 -8.91
N GLN A 154 7.89 7.30 -9.38
CA GLN A 154 7.24 5.97 -9.37
C GLN A 154 6.88 5.52 -7.95
N LEU A 155 7.74 5.78 -6.96
CA LEU A 155 7.46 5.50 -5.55
C LEU A 155 6.21 6.26 -5.06
N ILE A 156 6.08 7.54 -5.39
CA ILE A 156 4.93 8.35 -4.99
C ILE A 156 3.68 7.93 -5.77
N ASP A 157 3.79 7.88 -7.11
CA ASP A 157 2.67 7.68 -8.03
C ASP A 157 2.10 6.25 -7.98
N VAL A 158 2.95 5.25 -7.69
CA VAL A 158 2.56 3.83 -7.67
C VAL A 158 2.53 3.32 -6.23
N ALA A 159 3.64 3.31 -5.49
CA ALA A 159 3.62 2.75 -4.14
C ALA A 159 2.84 3.61 -3.13
N GLY A 160 2.77 4.93 -3.35
CA GLY A 160 2.02 5.86 -2.52
C GLY A 160 0.51 5.88 -2.78
N TYR A 161 0.04 5.39 -3.93
CA TYR A 161 -1.38 5.45 -4.31
C TYR A 161 -2.33 4.83 -3.27
N PRO A 162 -2.08 3.63 -2.72
CA PRO A 162 -2.95 3.07 -1.68
C PRO A 162 -3.08 3.95 -0.43
N LEU A 163 -2.03 4.67 -0.05
CA LEU A 163 -2.06 5.62 1.06
C LEU A 163 -2.89 6.85 0.74
N LEU A 164 -2.76 7.37 -0.50
CA LEU A 164 -3.55 8.52 -0.97
C LEU A 164 -5.05 8.18 -0.96
N VAL A 165 -5.41 6.99 -1.43
CA VAL A 165 -6.81 6.51 -1.39
C VAL A 165 -7.29 6.38 0.05
N GLN A 166 -6.53 5.73 0.94
CA GLN A 166 -6.92 5.62 2.34
C GLN A 166 -7.11 6.99 3.00
N HIS A 167 -6.29 7.97 2.64
CA HIS A 167 -6.43 9.35 3.10
C HIS A 167 -7.69 10.03 2.55
N ALA A 168 -7.97 9.93 1.25
CA ALA A 168 -9.17 10.52 0.67
C ALA A 168 -10.45 9.88 1.22
N LEU A 169 -10.44 8.57 1.50
CA LEU A 169 -11.60 7.89 2.09
C LEU A 169 -11.91 8.34 3.53
N THR A 170 -10.91 8.87 4.25
CA THR A 170 -11.12 9.42 5.59
C THR A 170 -11.69 10.84 5.57
N ASP A 171 -11.43 11.60 4.51
CA ASP A 171 -11.94 12.97 4.38
C ASP A 171 -13.26 12.99 3.59
N PRO A 172 -14.42 13.24 4.24
CA PRO A 172 -15.72 13.20 3.58
C PRO A 172 -15.92 14.33 2.55
N CYS A 173 -15.03 15.32 2.50
CA CYS A 173 -15.11 16.46 1.57
C CYS A 173 -14.05 16.40 0.45
N ASN A 174 -13.28 15.31 0.35
CA ASN A 174 -12.23 15.20 -0.65
C ASN A 174 -12.79 14.63 -1.96
N ASP A 175 -12.76 15.45 -3.02
CA ASP A 175 -13.18 15.10 -4.37
C ASP A 175 -12.01 14.64 -5.28
N ASP A 176 -10.78 14.56 -4.75
CA ASP A 176 -9.59 14.21 -5.54
C ASP A 176 -9.61 12.74 -6.01
N ILE A 177 -10.35 11.87 -5.33
CA ILE A 177 -10.40 10.43 -5.62
C ILE A 177 -11.86 10.01 -5.85
N PRO A 178 -12.17 9.35 -6.98
CA PRO A 178 -13.52 8.92 -7.27
C PRO A 178 -14.03 7.92 -6.22
N PRO A 179 -15.35 7.86 -5.96
CA PRO A 179 -15.88 7.00 -4.91
C PRO A 179 -15.59 5.53 -5.23
N LEU A 180 -15.34 4.72 -4.19
CA LEU A 180 -14.98 3.29 -4.32
C LEU A 180 -15.97 2.45 -5.14
N THR A 181 -17.23 2.89 -5.21
CA THR A 181 -18.30 2.21 -5.95
C THR A 181 -18.31 2.55 -7.43
N SER A 182 -17.58 3.59 -7.86
CA SER A 182 -17.56 4.05 -9.25
C SER A 182 -16.73 3.16 -10.17
N ALA A 183 -17.11 3.15 -11.44
CA ALA A 183 -16.34 2.48 -12.48
C ALA A 183 -14.98 3.18 -12.74
N GLU A 184 -14.93 4.49 -12.56
CA GLU A 184 -13.71 5.30 -12.70
C GLU A 184 -12.63 4.86 -11.70
N PHE A 185 -13.00 4.72 -10.43
CA PHE A 185 -12.09 4.22 -9.39
C PHE A 185 -11.57 2.82 -9.70
N ARG A 186 -12.44 1.92 -10.18
CA ARG A 186 -12.04 0.56 -10.58
C ARG A 186 -10.99 0.60 -11.68
N LEU A 187 -11.19 1.39 -12.72
CA LEU A 187 -10.23 1.53 -13.82
C LEU A 187 -8.90 2.13 -13.35
N GLU A 188 -8.95 3.15 -12.51
CA GLU A 188 -7.75 3.77 -11.95
C GLU A 188 -6.95 2.79 -11.08
N LEU A 189 -7.62 2.08 -10.16
CA LEU A 189 -6.99 1.07 -9.33
C LEU A 189 -6.32 -0.02 -10.16
N MET A 190 -7.00 -0.52 -11.19
CA MET A 190 -6.44 -1.53 -12.09
C MET A 190 -5.20 -1.01 -12.82
N ALA A 191 -5.23 0.23 -13.31
CA ALA A 191 -4.08 0.85 -13.96
C ALA A 191 -2.88 0.95 -13.01
N ARG A 192 -3.11 1.36 -11.76
CA ARG A 192 -2.06 1.47 -10.73
C ARG A 192 -1.51 0.11 -10.31
N MET A 193 -2.37 -0.91 -10.17
CA MET A 193 -1.95 -2.28 -9.89
C MET A 193 -1.10 -2.88 -11.02
N ARG A 194 -1.45 -2.62 -12.29
CA ARG A 194 -0.63 -3.05 -13.43
C ARG A 194 0.71 -2.34 -13.45
N ALA A 195 0.74 -1.02 -13.25
CA ALA A 195 1.99 -0.26 -13.13
C ALA A 195 2.87 -0.79 -11.99
N TYR A 196 2.28 -1.16 -10.85
CA TYR A 196 3.00 -1.80 -9.74
C TYR A 196 3.58 -3.16 -10.14
N LYS A 197 2.78 -4.02 -10.79
CA LYS A 197 3.24 -5.32 -11.29
C LYS A 197 4.41 -5.17 -12.26
N GLU A 198 4.36 -4.20 -13.17
CA GLU A 198 5.42 -3.92 -14.16
C GLU A 198 6.68 -3.32 -13.53
N THR A 199 6.59 -2.71 -12.35
CA THR A 199 7.71 -2.05 -11.69
C THR A 199 8.36 -2.97 -10.64
N GLU A 200 9.18 -3.91 -11.11
CA GLU A 200 9.80 -4.97 -10.28
C GLU A 200 10.55 -4.45 -9.04
N TRP A 201 11.22 -3.30 -9.15
CA TRP A 201 12.04 -2.79 -8.05
C TRP A 201 11.22 -2.29 -6.85
N LEU A 202 9.92 -2.01 -7.05
CA LEU A 202 8.95 -1.60 -6.02
C LEU A 202 8.32 -2.79 -5.30
N HIS A 203 8.48 -4.01 -5.80
CA HIS A 203 7.82 -5.19 -5.27
C HIS A 203 8.18 -5.40 -3.79
N ASN A 204 7.15 -5.33 -2.95
CA ASN A 204 7.26 -5.47 -1.50
C ASN A 204 5.94 -5.98 -0.92
N ARG A 205 6.02 -6.92 0.02
CA ARG A 205 4.84 -7.47 0.71
C ARG A 205 3.95 -6.40 1.33
N VAL A 206 4.52 -5.33 1.88
CA VAL A 206 3.74 -4.22 2.46
C VAL A 206 2.88 -3.52 1.42
N ILE A 207 3.48 -3.16 0.28
CA ILE A 207 2.80 -2.43 -0.80
C ILE A 207 1.77 -3.35 -1.47
N THR A 208 2.13 -4.61 -1.72
CA THR A 208 1.19 -5.62 -2.25
C THR A 208 -0.01 -5.81 -1.33
N ASN A 209 0.21 -5.92 -0.02
CA ASN A 209 -0.88 -6.02 0.96
C ASN A 209 -1.79 -4.78 0.95
N ALA A 210 -1.22 -3.58 0.78
CA ALA A 210 -2.00 -2.34 0.71
C ALA A 210 -2.90 -2.31 -0.53
N TYR A 211 -2.36 -2.66 -1.70
CA TYR A 211 -3.15 -2.77 -2.95
C TYR A 211 -4.27 -3.81 -2.84
N VAL A 212 -3.96 -5.00 -2.32
CA VAL A 212 -4.95 -6.07 -2.14
C VAL A 212 -6.03 -5.68 -1.12
N THR A 213 -5.65 -4.98 -0.05
CA THR A 213 -6.62 -4.46 0.94
C THR A 213 -7.59 -3.47 0.30
N LEU A 214 -7.08 -2.59 -0.55
CA LEU A 214 -7.89 -1.59 -1.25
C LEU A 214 -8.83 -2.25 -2.28
N ALA A 215 -8.39 -3.31 -2.96
CA ALA A 215 -9.26 -4.13 -3.81
C ALA A 215 -10.42 -4.75 -3.01
N LEU A 216 -10.14 -5.27 -1.81
CA LEU A 216 -11.16 -5.82 -0.90
C LEU A 216 -12.14 -4.74 -0.41
N GLU A 217 -11.66 -3.51 -0.20
CA GLU A 217 -12.48 -2.37 0.19
C GLU A 217 -13.43 -1.93 -0.92
N MET A 218 -12.92 -1.81 -2.14
CA MET A 218 -13.71 -1.56 -3.35
C MET A 218 -14.80 -2.62 -3.53
N ALA A 219 -14.42 -3.90 -3.49
CA ALA A 219 -15.38 -5.00 -3.62
C ALA A 219 -16.45 -4.96 -2.52
N LEU A 220 -16.07 -4.63 -1.28
CA LEU A 220 -16.99 -4.54 -0.15
C LEU A 220 -17.94 -3.35 -0.27
N ALA A 221 -17.45 -2.21 -0.77
CA ALA A 221 -18.27 -1.05 -1.05
C ALA A 221 -19.32 -1.37 -2.14
N HIS A 222 -18.91 -2.05 -3.22
CA HIS A 222 -19.82 -2.46 -4.29
C HIS A 222 -20.87 -3.44 -3.79
N LYS A 223 -20.48 -4.51 -3.08
CA LYS A 223 -21.43 -5.46 -2.47
C LYS A 223 -22.37 -4.80 -1.46
N ARG A 224 -21.93 -3.77 -0.75
CA ARG A 224 -22.79 -3.00 0.16
C ARG A 224 -23.85 -2.22 -0.61
N LEU A 225 -23.49 -1.62 -1.74
CA LEU A 225 -24.42 -0.93 -2.63
C LEU A 225 -25.44 -1.93 -3.22
N ASP A 226 -24.99 -3.10 -3.65
CA ASP A 226 -25.86 -4.16 -4.19
C ASP A 226 -26.89 -4.68 -3.19
N VAL A 227 -26.56 -4.66 -1.90
CA VAL A 227 -27.47 -5.04 -0.80
C VAL A 227 -28.51 -3.95 -0.51
N ILE A 228 -28.20 -2.69 -0.84
CA ILE A 228 -29.07 -1.53 -0.60
C ILE A 228 -29.99 -1.28 -1.81
N ASP A 229 -29.54 -1.60 -3.02
CA ASP A 229 -30.30 -1.41 -4.25
C ASP A 229 -31.39 -2.49 -4.42
N ASP A 230 -32.57 -2.21 -3.85
CA ASP A 230 -33.74 -3.07 -3.93
C ASP A 230 -34.19 -3.30 -5.39
N ALA A 231 -33.92 -2.37 -6.32
CA ALA A 231 -34.29 -2.50 -7.73
C ALA A 231 -33.40 -3.52 -8.47
N ARG A 232 -32.10 -3.58 -8.14
CA ARG A 232 -31.20 -4.62 -8.66
C ARG A 232 -31.56 -6.00 -8.12
N VAL A 233 -31.86 -6.12 -6.82
CA VAL A 233 -32.31 -7.39 -6.20
C VAL A 233 -33.61 -7.88 -6.82
N ALA A 234 -34.53 -6.96 -7.09
CA ALA A 234 -35.78 -7.19 -7.79
C ALA A 234 -35.58 -7.72 -9.22
N ARG A 235 -34.66 -7.15 -10.00
CA ARG A 235 -34.34 -7.60 -11.37
C ARG A 235 -33.76 -9.01 -11.45
N LEU A 236 -33.10 -9.46 -10.37
CA LEU A 236 -32.53 -10.82 -10.31
C LEU A 236 -33.60 -11.91 -10.11
N LEU A 237 -34.84 -11.57 -9.76
CA LEU A 237 -35.94 -12.53 -9.60
C LEU A 237 -36.44 -12.99 -10.97
N LYS A 238 -36.34 -14.31 -11.25
CA LYS A 238 -36.74 -14.90 -12.54
C LYS A 238 -38.27 -15.01 -12.72
N ASN A 239 -39.03 -15.14 -11.63
CA ASN A 239 -40.47 -15.40 -11.67
C ASN A 239 -41.25 -14.27 -10.96
N ARG A 240 -41.31 -13.10 -11.59
CA ARG A 240 -42.08 -11.96 -11.07
C ARG A 240 -43.54 -12.06 -11.51
N TRP A 241 -44.45 -11.60 -10.67
CA TRP A 241 -45.86 -11.42 -11.02
C TRP A 241 -45.94 -10.45 -12.22
N PRO A 242 -46.83 -10.68 -13.19
CA PRO A 242 -46.99 -9.79 -14.33
C PRO A 242 -47.56 -8.44 -13.85
N SER A 243 -46.67 -7.49 -13.56
CA SER A 243 -46.97 -6.10 -13.23
C SER A 243 -46.30 -5.14 -14.20
N LEU A 244 -46.78 -3.89 -14.25
CA LEU A 244 -46.28 -2.89 -15.18
C LEU A 244 -44.79 -2.57 -14.96
N SER A 245 -44.26 -2.72 -13.74
CA SER A 245 -42.82 -2.52 -13.46
C SER A 245 -41.91 -3.55 -14.13
N VAL A 246 -42.43 -4.71 -14.55
CA VAL A 246 -41.67 -5.69 -15.35
C VAL A 246 -41.54 -5.22 -16.80
N LEU A 247 -42.54 -4.51 -17.31
CA LEU A 247 -42.59 -3.98 -18.68
C LEU A 247 -41.92 -2.60 -18.81
N LEU A 248 -41.96 -1.79 -17.75
CA LEU A 248 -41.39 -0.43 -17.68
C LEU A 248 -40.52 -0.28 -16.41
N PRO A 249 -39.27 -0.77 -16.42
CA PRO A 249 -38.41 -0.84 -15.24
C PRO A 249 -37.80 0.50 -14.79
N GLU A 250 -38.00 1.59 -15.56
CA GLU A 250 -37.49 2.94 -15.26
C GLU A 250 -38.52 3.83 -14.56
N PHE A 251 -39.77 3.36 -14.42
CA PHE A 251 -40.84 4.14 -13.81
C PHE A 251 -41.15 3.60 -12.41
N ASP A 252 -40.59 4.23 -11.38
CA ASP A 252 -40.73 3.81 -9.97
C ASP A 252 -42.18 3.70 -9.48
N GLN A 253 -43.10 4.44 -10.11
CA GLN A 253 -44.53 4.43 -9.80
C GLN A 253 -45.36 3.50 -10.70
N ALA A 254 -44.73 2.70 -11.56
CA ALA A 254 -45.41 1.83 -12.53
C ALA A 254 -46.42 0.89 -11.88
N ASP A 255 -46.04 0.25 -10.77
CA ASP A 255 -46.93 -0.67 -10.07
C ASP A 255 -48.09 0.08 -9.40
N GLN A 256 -47.86 1.28 -8.86
CA GLN A 256 -48.93 2.09 -8.26
C GLN A 256 -49.97 2.52 -9.30
N VAL A 257 -49.51 2.98 -10.47
CA VAL A 257 -50.39 3.36 -11.58
C VAL A 257 -51.13 2.15 -12.14
N TRP A 258 -50.46 1.00 -12.28
CA TRP A 258 -51.06 -0.24 -12.77
C TRP A 258 -52.23 -0.71 -11.89
N TYR A 259 -52.02 -0.80 -10.59
CA TYR A 259 -53.06 -1.23 -9.65
C TYR A 259 -54.17 -0.18 -9.49
N LEU A 260 -53.85 1.11 -9.63
CA LEU A 260 -54.85 2.17 -9.63
C LEU A 260 -55.75 2.10 -10.87
N LEU A 261 -55.17 1.85 -12.05
CA LEU A 261 -55.93 1.67 -13.29
C LEU A 261 -56.82 0.42 -13.23
N LEU A 262 -56.29 -0.70 -12.71
CA LEU A 262 -57.06 -1.93 -12.52
C LEU A 262 -58.20 -1.77 -11.52
N THR A 263 -58.00 -1.03 -10.43
CA THR A 263 -59.06 -0.76 -9.44
C THR A 263 -60.15 0.16 -10.00
N ILE A 264 -59.78 1.20 -10.75
CA ILE A 264 -60.75 2.04 -11.48
C ILE A 264 -61.53 1.22 -12.50
N LEU A 265 -60.86 0.38 -13.29
CA LEU A 265 -61.52 -0.51 -14.26
C LEU A 265 -62.49 -1.48 -13.57
N THR A 266 -62.08 -2.06 -12.44
CA THR A 266 -62.94 -2.93 -11.61
C THR A 266 -64.19 -2.18 -11.17
N LEU A 267 -64.04 -0.95 -10.69
CA LEU A 267 -65.13 -0.11 -10.22
C LEU A 267 -66.09 0.25 -11.36
N CYS A 268 -65.58 0.63 -12.53
CA CYS A 268 -66.40 0.86 -13.73
C CYS A 268 -67.19 -0.38 -14.16
N LEU A 269 -66.56 -1.57 -14.13
CA LEU A 269 -67.22 -2.83 -14.49
C LEU A 269 -68.32 -3.23 -13.50
N ILE A 270 -68.16 -2.91 -12.21
CA ILE A 270 -69.19 -3.09 -11.19
C ILE A 270 -70.39 -2.18 -11.48
N PHE A 271 -70.15 -0.91 -11.80
CA PHE A 271 -71.21 0.05 -12.15
C PHE A 271 -71.98 -0.34 -13.42
N MET A 272 -71.32 -0.99 -14.38
CA MET A 272 -71.93 -1.47 -15.63
C MET A 272 -72.57 -2.86 -15.49
N GLU A 273 -72.62 -3.43 -14.29
CA GLU A 273 -73.17 -4.77 -13.99
C GLU A 273 -72.52 -5.92 -14.80
N MET A 274 -71.28 -5.74 -15.27
CA MET A 274 -70.54 -6.72 -16.08
C MET A 274 -69.87 -7.79 -15.20
N TRP A 275 -70.66 -8.50 -14.40
CA TRP A 275 -70.19 -9.44 -13.37
C TRP A 275 -69.23 -10.53 -13.86
N VAL A 276 -69.38 -10.98 -15.11
CA VAL A 276 -68.49 -11.97 -15.74
C VAL A 276 -67.03 -11.49 -15.81
N LEU A 277 -66.82 -10.17 -15.95
CA LEU A 277 -65.48 -9.56 -16.00
C LEU A 277 -64.99 -9.11 -14.62
N VAL A 278 -65.90 -8.71 -13.73
CA VAL A 278 -65.58 -8.25 -12.37
C VAL A 278 -64.99 -9.36 -11.52
N VAL A 279 -65.64 -10.53 -11.48
CA VAL A 279 -65.23 -11.67 -10.65
C VAL A 279 -63.78 -12.11 -10.92
N PRO A 280 -63.34 -12.35 -12.17
CA PRO A 280 -61.95 -12.72 -12.44
C PRO A 280 -60.96 -11.59 -12.12
N LEU A 281 -61.34 -10.32 -12.28
CA LEU A 281 -60.48 -9.17 -11.98
C LEU A 281 -60.23 -9.03 -10.47
N ILE A 282 -61.27 -9.20 -9.64
CA ILE A 282 -61.15 -9.24 -8.18
C ILE A 282 -60.28 -10.42 -7.73
N LEU A 283 -60.48 -11.58 -8.35
CA LEU A 283 -59.70 -12.79 -8.04
C LEU A 283 -58.23 -12.59 -8.43
N TRP A 284 -57.96 -11.94 -9.57
CA TRP A 284 -56.60 -11.58 -10.01
C TRP A 284 -55.95 -10.58 -9.04
N LEU A 285 -56.66 -9.54 -8.59
CA LEU A 285 -56.17 -8.57 -7.61
C LEU A 285 -55.84 -9.24 -6.27
N ASN A 286 -56.69 -10.16 -5.79
CA ASN A 286 -56.41 -10.92 -4.57
C ASN A 286 -55.19 -11.85 -4.71
N LEU A 287 -55.03 -12.48 -5.87
CA LEU A 287 -53.83 -13.28 -6.17
C LEU A 287 -52.56 -12.41 -6.24
N SER A 288 -52.66 -11.19 -6.78
CA SER A 288 -51.53 -10.25 -6.88
C SER A 288 -51.01 -9.82 -5.50
N LEU A 289 -51.90 -9.60 -4.52
CA LEU A 289 -51.53 -9.34 -3.12
C LEU A 289 -50.76 -10.52 -2.50
N GLY A 290 -51.19 -11.75 -2.79
CA GLY A 290 -50.51 -12.97 -2.37
C GLY A 290 -49.15 -13.13 -3.03
N ALA A 291 -49.05 -12.84 -4.33
CA ALA A 291 -47.82 -12.89 -5.11
C ALA A 291 -46.80 -11.87 -4.62
N HIS A 292 -47.19 -10.60 -4.41
CA HIS A 292 -46.28 -9.58 -3.87
C HIS A 292 -45.77 -9.90 -2.47
N ARG A 293 -46.58 -10.54 -1.61
CA ARG A 293 -46.11 -11.02 -0.31
C ARG A 293 -45.06 -12.13 -0.46
N ARG A 294 -45.20 -13.02 -1.46
CA ARG A 294 -44.20 -14.05 -1.76
C ARG A 294 -42.93 -13.43 -2.34
N GLU A 295 -43.06 -12.55 -3.31
CA GLU A 295 -41.92 -11.81 -3.88
C GLU A 295 -41.17 -11.04 -2.81
N LYS A 296 -41.86 -10.31 -1.93
CA LYS A 296 -41.21 -9.58 -0.83
C LYS A 296 -40.42 -10.52 0.07
N ARG A 297 -40.96 -11.70 0.40
CA ARG A 297 -40.23 -12.74 1.17
C ARG A 297 -39.02 -13.28 0.40
N GLU A 298 -39.13 -13.46 -0.91
CA GLU A 298 -38.01 -13.88 -1.76
C GLU A 298 -36.93 -12.81 -1.86
N ILE A 299 -37.30 -11.52 -1.98
CA ILE A 299 -36.39 -10.37 -1.95
C ILE A 299 -35.69 -10.31 -0.60
N GLU A 300 -36.42 -10.40 0.51
CA GLU A 300 -35.86 -10.41 1.86
C GLU A 300 -34.91 -11.60 2.07
N ALA A 301 -35.27 -12.79 1.59
CA ALA A 301 -34.42 -13.97 1.66
C ALA A 301 -33.13 -13.79 0.85
N ARG A 302 -33.22 -13.28 -0.38
CA ARG A 302 -32.06 -12.98 -1.23
C ARG A 302 -31.19 -11.87 -0.64
N ARG A 303 -31.79 -10.81 -0.11
CA ARG A 303 -31.08 -9.76 0.61
C ARG A 303 -30.35 -10.32 1.82
N GLY A 304 -30.97 -11.25 2.55
CA GLY A 304 -30.34 -12.01 3.63
C GLY A 304 -29.11 -12.80 3.16
N GLN A 305 -29.20 -13.47 2.02
CA GLN A 305 -28.07 -14.18 1.40
C GLN A 305 -26.94 -13.23 0.99
N LEU A 306 -27.26 -12.12 0.33
CA LEU A 306 -26.29 -11.09 -0.06
C LEU A 306 -25.61 -10.46 1.17
N LEU A 307 -26.38 -10.16 2.22
CA LEU A 307 -25.88 -9.68 3.51
C LEU A 307 -24.94 -10.70 4.17
N ALA A 308 -25.26 -11.99 4.12
CA ALA A 308 -24.40 -13.05 4.65
C ALA A 308 -23.08 -13.15 3.87
N ARG A 309 -23.12 -13.06 2.54
CA ARG A 309 -21.94 -13.03 1.67
C ARG A 309 -21.07 -11.80 1.94
N MET A 310 -21.68 -10.61 2.03
CA MET A 310 -20.99 -9.37 2.39
C MET A 310 -20.33 -9.47 3.78
N LYS A 311 -21.02 -10.03 4.79
CA LYS A 311 -20.43 -10.27 6.13
C LYS A 311 -19.25 -11.25 6.09
N SER A 312 -19.33 -12.30 5.27
CA SER A 312 -18.23 -13.25 5.07
C SER A 312 -17.01 -12.55 4.45
N MET A 313 -17.23 -11.72 3.43
CA MET A 313 -16.17 -10.96 2.78
C MET A 313 -15.55 -9.92 3.73
N LYS A 314 -16.37 -9.22 4.52
CA LYS A 314 -15.88 -8.32 5.57
C LYS A 314 -15.00 -9.07 6.58
N ARG A 315 -15.43 -10.22 7.08
CA ARG A 315 -14.63 -11.04 8.01
C ARG A 315 -13.30 -11.47 7.38
N THR A 316 -13.30 -11.80 6.09
CA THR A 316 -12.09 -12.18 5.35
C THR A 316 -11.14 -11.00 5.22
N LYS A 317 -11.65 -9.82 4.86
CA LYS A 317 -10.89 -8.56 4.87
C LYS A 317 -10.29 -8.28 6.25
N ASP A 318 -11.11 -8.28 7.30
CA ASP A 318 -10.67 -7.95 8.66
C ASP A 318 -9.55 -8.90 9.12
N ARG A 319 -9.68 -10.20 8.82
CA ARG A 319 -8.65 -11.22 9.09
C ARG A 319 -7.37 -11.04 8.27
N PHE A 320 -7.49 -10.60 7.03
CA PHE A 320 -6.33 -10.29 6.20
C PHE A 320 -5.60 -9.05 6.72
N THR A 321 -6.34 -7.97 7.02
CA THR A 321 -5.76 -6.73 7.59
C THR A 321 -5.10 -6.94 8.94
N SER A 322 -5.60 -7.89 9.76
CA SER A 322 -4.97 -8.25 11.03
C SER A 322 -3.75 -9.17 10.89
N GLY A 323 -3.40 -9.59 9.66
CA GLY A 323 -2.29 -10.50 9.38
C GLY A 323 -2.56 -11.97 9.72
N SER A 324 -3.80 -12.34 10.04
CA SER A 324 -4.16 -13.74 10.35
C SER A 324 -4.26 -14.65 9.12
N ILE A 325 -4.31 -14.06 7.92
CA ILE A 325 -4.39 -14.75 6.63
C ILE A 325 -3.24 -14.25 5.76
N SER A 326 -2.47 -15.17 5.15
CA SER A 326 -1.44 -14.85 4.16
C SER A 326 -2.05 -14.55 2.77
N LEU A 327 -1.32 -13.83 1.93
CA LEU A 327 -1.73 -13.51 0.55
C LEU A 327 -2.18 -14.74 -0.25
N GLU A 328 -1.48 -15.86 -0.12
CA GLU A 328 -1.80 -17.12 -0.80
C GLU A 328 -3.15 -17.70 -0.36
N LYS A 329 -3.39 -17.73 0.95
CA LYS A 329 -4.66 -18.22 1.51
C LYS A 329 -5.82 -17.29 1.15
N LEU A 330 -5.54 -15.99 1.05
CA LEU A 330 -6.52 -15.01 0.59
C LEU A 330 -6.92 -15.27 -0.85
N ALA A 331 -5.98 -15.56 -1.77
CA ALA A 331 -6.29 -15.85 -3.17
C ALA A 331 -7.33 -16.99 -3.32
N PHE A 332 -7.14 -18.06 -2.56
CA PHE A 332 -8.08 -19.19 -2.55
C PHE A 332 -9.46 -18.80 -1.99
N GLN A 333 -9.50 -18.03 -0.91
CA GLN A 333 -10.75 -17.55 -0.32
C GLN A 333 -11.47 -16.54 -1.23
N LEU A 334 -10.74 -15.71 -1.97
CA LEU A 334 -11.33 -14.75 -2.91
C LEU A 334 -12.05 -15.46 -4.05
N ARG A 335 -11.47 -16.53 -4.61
CA ARG A 335 -12.14 -17.36 -5.64
C ARG A 335 -13.43 -18.01 -5.13
N GLN A 336 -13.52 -18.32 -3.85
CA GLN A 336 -14.76 -18.84 -3.24
C GLN A 336 -15.79 -17.75 -2.95
N LEU A 337 -15.35 -16.52 -2.74
CA LEU A 337 -16.21 -15.37 -2.42
C LEU A 337 -16.69 -14.60 -3.65
N ASP A 338 -16.06 -14.83 -4.80
CA ASP A 338 -16.37 -14.23 -6.10
C ASP A 338 -16.55 -15.33 -7.16
N GLU A 339 -17.70 -16.01 -7.11
CA GLU A 339 -18.01 -17.15 -7.98
C GLU A 339 -18.22 -16.77 -9.46
N ASN A 340 -18.36 -15.47 -9.78
CA ASN A 340 -18.68 -14.97 -11.13
C ASN A 340 -17.69 -13.91 -11.65
N ASP A 341 -16.53 -13.75 -11.01
CA ASP A 341 -15.52 -12.72 -11.34
C ASP A 341 -16.09 -11.30 -11.44
N GLU A 342 -17.08 -11.00 -10.58
CA GLU A 342 -17.83 -9.74 -10.66
C GLU A 342 -17.09 -8.59 -9.96
N TYR A 343 -16.29 -8.91 -8.93
CA TYR A 343 -15.73 -7.92 -8.01
C TYR A 343 -14.20 -7.84 -8.04
N PHE A 344 -13.50 -8.92 -8.38
CA PHE A 344 -12.04 -8.97 -8.48
C PHE A 344 -11.59 -9.15 -9.92
N ASP A 345 -10.50 -8.47 -10.26
CA ASP A 345 -9.82 -8.62 -11.55
C ASP A 345 -8.67 -9.63 -11.45
N ASP A 346 -8.27 -10.19 -12.59
CA ASP A 346 -7.14 -11.11 -12.69
C ASP A 346 -5.87 -10.52 -12.08
N THR A 347 -5.66 -9.21 -12.26
CA THR A 347 -4.53 -8.47 -11.69
C THR A 347 -4.44 -8.63 -10.16
N VAL A 348 -5.58 -8.71 -9.44
CA VAL A 348 -5.59 -8.89 -7.98
C VAL A 348 -5.07 -10.28 -7.61
N TYR A 349 -5.46 -11.31 -8.36
CA TYR A 349 -4.99 -12.68 -8.15
C TYR A 349 -3.49 -12.81 -8.46
N GLU A 350 -3.02 -12.16 -9.51
CA GLU A 350 -1.59 -12.13 -9.84
C GLU A 350 -0.76 -11.47 -8.74
N LEU A 351 -1.23 -10.34 -8.18
CA LEU A 351 -0.56 -9.67 -7.06
C LEU A 351 -0.51 -10.54 -5.80
N THR A 352 -1.53 -11.35 -5.53
CA THR A 352 -1.49 -12.30 -4.40
C THR A 352 -0.47 -13.43 -4.58
N GLY A 353 -0.04 -13.71 -5.81
CA GLY A 353 1.00 -14.68 -6.14
C GLY A 353 2.42 -14.12 -6.19
N LEU A 354 2.57 -12.80 -6.15
CA LEU A 354 3.82 -12.10 -6.48
C LEU A 354 4.99 -12.42 -5.53
N HIS A 355 4.71 -12.78 -4.27
CA HIS A 355 5.71 -13.05 -3.23
C HIS A 355 5.85 -14.53 -2.85
N GLN A 356 5.29 -15.46 -3.65
CA GLN A 356 5.27 -16.90 -3.34
C GLN A 356 6.66 -17.57 -3.31
N HIS A 357 7.67 -16.95 -3.93
CA HIS A 357 9.02 -17.51 -4.07
C HIS A 357 10.09 -16.78 -3.26
N GLU A 358 9.71 -15.84 -2.39
CA GLU A 358 10.65 -15.06 -1.56
C GLU A 358 10.82 -15.62 -0.13
N ALA A 359 10.62 -16.93 0.07
CA ALA A 359 10.67 -17.59 1.38
C ALA A 359 12.01 -18.28 1.65
#